data_AF-A0A958W6P1-F1
#
_entry.id   AF-A0A958W6P1-F1
#
_cell.length_a   1.000
_cell.length_b   1.000
_cell.length_c   1.000
_cell.angle_alpha   90.00
_cell.angle_beta   90.00
_cell.angle_gamma   90.00
#
_symmetry.space_group_name_H-M   'P 1'
#
loop_
_entity.id
_entity.type
_entity.pdbx_description
1 polymer ?
#
loop_
_entity_poly.entity_id
_entity_poly.type
_entity_poly.pdbx_seq_one_letter_code
_entity_poly.pdbx_strand_id
1 'polypeptide(L)'
;MWLASFAVAENKAAPTFTSSPVTTGSYQASYLYHITTTGGVGAITITATGLPSGLIITDNGDGTADITGNPSISGGPFSITVTATDSNLDFTDQFFDLTISKAVLTVTAEDKARIYGDANPAFTVAYAGFVNGETASVLTTAPTASSTAVPTTPVGTVPITASGGVDENYSFTYVDGTLTISKAVLTVTAEDKARIYGDANPVFTVAYAGFVNGETASVLTTAPTASSTAVATTPVGTVPITASGGVDENYSFTYVPGTLTISKAVLTVTAEDKARIYGDANPAFTVAYAGF
;
A
#
# COMPACT_ATOMS: atom_id res chain seq x y z
N MET A 1 -95.47 -32.65 -12.26
CA MET A 1 -94.73 -31.38 -12.14
C MET A 1 -93.28 -31.73 -11.84
N TRP A 2 -92.44 -31.80 -12.88
CA TRP A 2 -91.01 -32.09 -12.72
C TRP A 2 -90.31 -30.77 -12.40
N LEU A 3 -89.80 -30.63 -11.18
CA LEU A 3 -88.88 -29.55 -10.83
C LEU A 3 -87.47 -30.05 -11.12
N ALA A 4 -86.94 -29.69 -12.30
CA ALA A 4 -85.52 -29.78 -12.55
C ALA A 4 -84.84 -28.72 -11.67
N SER A 5 -84.18 -29.17 -10.60
CA SER A 5 -83.23 -28.35 -9.86
C SER A 5 -81.99 -28.20 -10.76
N PHE A 6 -81.90 -27.06 -11.44
CA PHE A 6 -80.65 -26.60 -12.01
C PHE A 6 -79.84 -26.02 -10.86
N ALA A 7 -78.87 -26.78 -10.36
CA ALA A 7 -77.78 -26.18 -9.61
C ALA A 7 -77.03 -25.26 -10.59
N VAL A 8 -77.18 -23.95 -10.41
CA VAL A 8 -76.23 -23.00 -10.98
C VAL A 8 -74.90 -23.38 -10.37
N ALA A 9 -73.98 -23.92 -11.17
CA ALA A 9 -72.59 -23.99 -10.76
C ALA A 9 -72.19 -22.56 -10.41
N GLU A 10 -71.94 -22.27 -9.13
CA GLU A 10 -71.26 -21.03 -8.78
C GLU A 10 -70.00 -21.02 -9.64
N ASN A 11 -69.93 -20.06 -10.56
CA ASN A 11 -68.70 -19.74 -11.25
C ASN A 11 -67.76 -19.15 -10.19
N LYS A 12 -67.17 -20.03 -9.38
CA LYS A 12 -66.26 -19.64 -8.31
C LYS A 12 -64.98 -19.19 -8.98
N ALA A 13 -64.68 -17.91 -8.81
CA ALA A 13 -63.53 -17.28 -9.43
C ALA A 13 -62.22 -17.98 -9.00
N ALA A 14 -61.26 -18.01 -9.91
CA ALA A 14 -59.91 -18.49 -9.69
C ALA A 14 -59.27 -17.85 -8.43
N PRO A 15 -58.28 -18.51 -7.80
CA PRO A 15 -57.58 -17.94 -6.64
C PRO A 15 -56.93 -16.61 -7.00
N THR A 16 -56.91 -15.65 -6.08
CA THR A 16 -56.33 -14.31 -6.29
C THR A 16 -55.19 -14.09 -5.31
N PHE A 17 -54.03 -13.66 -5.81
CA PHE A 17 -52.89 -13.29 -4.95
C PHE A 17 -53.20 -12.06 -4.09
N THR A 18 -52.87 -12.13 -2.82
CA THR A 18 -52.98 -11.02 -1.86
C THR A 18 -51.64 -10.49 -1.38
N SER A 19 -50.56 -11.23 -1.62
CA SER A 19 -49.18 -10.80 -1.33
C SER A 19 -48.60 -9.97 -2.47
N SER A 20 -47.68 -9.07 -2.11
CA SER A 20 -46.88 -8.28 -3.06
C SER A 20 -45.49 -8.89 -3.22
N PRO A 21 -45.00 -9.12 -4.45
CA PRO A 21 -43.68 -9.68 -4.68
C PRO A 21 -42.53 -8.87 -4.07
N VAL A 22 -41.51 -9.58 -3.58
CA VAL A 22 -40.21 -9.00 -3.25
C VAL A 22 -39.35 -9.01 -4.50
N THR A 23 -39.17 -7.85 -5.13
CA THR A 23 -38.56 -7.71 -6.46
C THR A 23 -37.05 -7.51 -6.46
N THR A 24 -36.42 -7.50 -5.29
CA THR A 24 -34.97 -7.35 -5.14
C THR A 24 -34.39 -8.37 -4.18
N GLY A 25 -33.16 -8.79 -4.46
CA GLY A 25 -32.33 -9.61 -3.58
C GLY A 25 -30.86 -9.27 -3.77
N SER A 26 -29.98 -9.95 -3.04
CA SER A 26 -28.53 -9.79 -3.18
C SER A 26 -27.85 -11.15 -3.32
N TYR A 27 -26.76 -11.19 -4.07
CA TYR A 27 -25.96 -12.39 -4.27
C TYR A 27 -25.59 -13.05 -2.94
N GLN A 28 -25.90 -14.35 -2.81
CA GLN A 28 -25.71 -15.19 -1.63
C GLN A 28 -26.39 -14.70 -0.33
N ALA A 29 -27.22 -13.66 -0.37
CA ALA A 29 -27.99 -13.21 0.79
C ALA A 29 -29.32 -13.97 0.88
N SER A 30 -29.83 -14.17 2.10
CA SER A 30 -31.13 -14.81 2.29
C SER A 30 -32.24 -13.99 1.65
N TYR A 31 -33.00 -14.63 0.77
CA TYR A 31 -34.22 -14.11 0.15
C TYR A 31 -35.43 -14.83 0.73
N LEU A 32 -36.51 -14.07 0.93
CA LEU A 32 -37.78 -14.60 1.39
C LEU A 32 -38.93 -13.79 0.77
N TYR A 33 -39.82 -14.48 0.07
CA TYR A 33 -41.10 -13.93 -0.35
C TYR A 33 -42.23 -14.86 0.12
N HIS A 34 -43.05 -14.33 1.05
CA HIS A 34 -44.26 -14.97 1.53
C HIS A 34 -45.42 -14.75 0.55
N ILE A 35 -45.90 -15.83 -0.04
CA ILE A 35 -47.01 -15.82 -0.99
C ILE A 35 -48.30 -16.17 -0.25
N THR A 36 -49.34 -15.37 -0.47
CA THR A 36 -50.69 -15.63 0.04
C THR A 36 -51.71 -15.42 -1.05
N THR A 37 -52.73 -16.27 -1.06
CA THR A 37 -53.87 -16.20 -1.97
C THR A 37 -55.19 -16.21 -1.21
N THR A 38 -56.26 -15.76 -1.87
CA THR A 38 -57.64 -15.84 -1.37
C THR A 38 -58.59 -16.26 -2.50
N GLY A 39 -59.79 -16.72 -2.18
CA GLY A 39 -60.73 -17.24 -3.19
C GLY A 39 -60.40 -18.67 -3.62
N GLY A 40 -60.84 -19.07 -4.82
CA GLY A 40 -60.66 -20.42 -5.35
C GLY A 40 -61.53 -21.51 -4.70
N VAL A 41 -61.43 -22.73 -5.21
CA VAL A 41 -62.16 -23.92 -4.73
C VAL A 41 -61.21 -25.01 -4.26
N GLY A 42 -61.40 -25.48 -3.04
CA GLY A 42 -60.64 -26.60 -2.49
C GLY A 42 -59.21 -26.22 -2.11
N ALA A 43 -58.30 -27.19 -2.18
CA ALA A 43 -56.87 -26.95 -1.97
C ALA A 43 -56.30 -26.12 -3.12
N ILE A 44 -55.41 -25.19 -2.81
CA ILE A 44 -54.70 -24.36 -3.77
C ILE A 44 -53.23 -24.76 -3.76
N THR A 45 -52.72 -25.10 -4.93
CA THR A 45 -51.30 -25.41 -5.16
C THR A 45 -50.63 -24.21 -5.81
N ILE A 46 -49.47 -23.81 -5.28
CA ILE A 46 -48.69 -22.71 -5.82
C ILE A 46 -47.39 -23.25 -6.42
N THR A 47 -47.12 -22.85 -7.67
CA THR A 47 -45.86 -23.17 -8.37
C THR A 47 -45.18 -21.91 -8.84
N ALA A 48 -43.87 -21.97 -9.06
CA ALA A 48 -43.10 -20.84 -9.59
C ALA A 48 -42.12 -21.31 -10.67
N THR A 49 -41.96 -20.48 -11.70
CA THR A 49 -40.98 -20.65 -12.77
C THR A 49 -40.16 -19.37 -12.95
N GLY A 50 -38.99 -19.48 -13.58
CA GLY A 50 -38.08 -18.35 -13.80
C GLY A 50 -37.21 -17.99 -12.59
N LEU A 51 -37.30 -18.73 -11.48
CA LEU A 51 -36.49 -18.49 -10.29
C LEU A 51 -34.99 -18.58 -10.61
N PRO A 52 -34.17 -17.59 -10.18
CA PRO A 52 -32.73 -17.70 -10.29
C PRO A 52 -32.20 -18.87 -9.44
N SER A 53 -31.06 -19.43 -9.88
CA SER A 53 -30.38 -20.50 -9.14
C SER A 53 -30.17 -20.13 -7.68
N GLY A 54 -30.43 -21.07 -6.77
CA GLY A 54 -30.34 -20.88 -5.33
C GLY A 54 -31.66 -20.47 -4.66
N LEU A 55 -32.70 -20.13 -5.43
CA LEU A 55 -34.06 -19.96 -4.92
C LEU A 55 -34.93 -21.18 -5.21
N ILE A 56 -35.78 -21.52 -4.25
CA ILE A 56 -36.78 -22.59 -4.36
C ILE A 56 -38.13 -22.08 -3.88
N ILE A 57 -39.22 -22.66 -4.40
CA ILE A 57 -40.56 -22.48 -3.85
C ILE A 57 -40.94 -23.68 -2.99
N THR A 58 -41.51 -23.42 -1.82
CA THR A 58 -42.12 -24.43 -0.96
C THR A 58 -43.61 -24.11 -0.85
N ASP A 59 -44.44 -24.94 -1.48
CA ASP A 59 -45.91 -24.86 -1.40
C ASP A 59 -46.40 -25.51 -0.11
N ASN A 60 -47.33 -24.84 0.59
CA ASN A 60 -47.95 -25.38 1.79
C ASN A 60 -49.28 -26.10 1.50
N GLY A 61 -49.79 -26.02 0.26
CA GLY A 61 -51.02 -26.69 -0.17
C GLY A 61 -52.32 -26.07 0.37
N ASP A 62 -52.22 -24.94 1.06
CA ASP A 62 -53.32 -24.21 1.69
C ASP A 62 -53.54 -22.81 1.07
N GLY A 63 -53.00 -22.58 -0.12
CA GLY A 63 -52.99 -21.26 -0.76
C GLY A 63 -51.91 -20.31 -0.24
N THR A 64 -50.95 -20.83 0.53
CA THR A 64 -49.70 -20.14 0.90
C THR A 64 -48.47 -20.89 0.41
N ALA A 65 -47.40 -20.14 0.13
CA ALA A 65 -46.11 -20.70 -0.26
C ALA A 65 -44.98 -19.72 0.07
N ASP A 66 -43.76 -20.22 0.21
CA ASP A 66 -42.59 -19.39 0.41
C ASP A 66 -41.57 -19.60 -0.71
N ILE A 67 -41.14 -18.50 -1.35
CA ILE A 67 -39.91 -18.52 -2.15
C ILE A 67 -38.76 -18.16 -1.24
N THR A 68 -37.81 -19.08 -1.05
CA THR A 68 -36.68 -18.93 -0.14
C THR A 68 -35.36 -19.37 -0.76
N GLY A 69 -34.26 -18.94 -0.15
CA GLY A 69 -32.92 -19.42 -0.46
C GLY A 69 -31.89 -18.30 -0.54
N ASN A 70 -30.72 -18.63 -1.07
CA ASN A 70 -29.61 -17.70 -1.26
C ASN A 70 -29.28 -17.70 -2.76
N PRO A 71 -29.61 -16.62 -3.51
CA PRO A 71 -29.34 -16.57 -4.94
C PRO A 71 -27.86 -16.80 -5.24
N SER A 72 -27.57 -17.82 -6.03
CA SER A 72 -26.20 -18.21 -6.39
C SER A 72 -25.67 -17.49 -7.63
N ILE A 73 -26.42 -16.51 -8.14
CA ILE A 73 -26.07 -15.67 -9.28
C ILE A 73 -26.68 -14.28 -9.08
N SER A 74 -25.92 -13.25 -9.42
CA SER A 74 -26.40 -11.87 -9.47
C SER A 74 -26.89 -11.49 -10.88
N GLY A 75 -27.60 -10.38 -11.01
CA GLY A 75 -28.09 -9.85 -12.27
C GLY A 75 -29.61 -9.83 -12.35
N GLY A 76 -30.13 -9.99 -13.56
CA GLY A 76 -31.54 -9.84 -13.87
C GLY A 76 -31.80 -8.69 -14.86
N PRO A 77 -33.07 -8.38 -15.15
CA PRO A 77 -34.26 -8.94 -14.47
C PRO A 77 -34.46 -10.44 -14.76
N PHE A 78 -34.74 -11.22 -13.71
CA PHE A 78 -35.28 -12.57 -13.82
C PHE A 78 -36.81 -12.49 -13.82
N SER A 79 -37.45 -12.84 -14.93
CA SER A 79 -38.91 -12.80 -15.03
C SER A 79 -39.53 -14.02 -14.35
N ILE A 80 -40.18 -13.78 -13.21
CA ILE A 80 -40.80 -14.81 -12.38
C ILE A 80 -42.29 -14.88 -12.70
N THR A 81 -42.77 -16.11 -12.86
CA THR A 81 -44.20 -16.41 -12.90
C THR A 81 -44.54 -17.30 -11.73
N VAL A 82 -45.43 -16.83 -10.86
CA VAL A 82 -46.03 -17.62 -9.79
C VAL A 82 -47.47 -17.94 -10.19
N THR A 83 -47.81 -19.22 -10.21
CA THR A 83 -49.14 -19.71 -10.63
C THR A 83 -49.82 -20.35 -9.43
N ALA A 84 -50.99 -19.82 -9.06
CA ALA A 84 -51.88 -20.43 -8.07
C ALA A 84 -52.99 -21.18 -8.81
N THR A 85 -53.15 -22.47 -8.56
CA THR A 85 -54.16 -23.34 -9.19
C THR A 85 -55.03 -23.98 -8.12
N ASP A 86 -56.34 -23.91 -8.28
CA ASP A 86 -57.29 -24.55 -7.36
C ASP A 86 -57.66 -25.99 -7.78
N SER A 87 -58.51 -26.65 -7.00
CA SER A 87 -58.90 -28.04 -7.24
C SER A 87 -59.78 -28.24 -8.49
N ASN A 88 -60.36 -27.17 -9.04
CA ASN A 88 -61.11 -27.19 -10.29
C ASN A 88 -60.22 -26.92 -11.51
N LEU A 89 -58.91 -26.72 -11.32
CA LEU A 89 -57.94 -26.30 -12.32
C LEU A 89 -58.11 -24.84 -12.80
N ASP A 90 -58.86 -24.02 -12.07
CA ASP A 90 -58.88 -22.58 -12.29
C ASP A 90 -57.60 -21.98 -11.71
N PHE A 91 -56.95 -21.10 -12.47
CA PHE A 91 -55.64 -20.56 -12.11
C PHE A 91 -55.54 -19.04 -12.28
N THR A 92 -54.57 -18.45 -11.59
CA THR A 92 -54.15 -17.07 -11.78
C THR A 92 -52.64 -17.00 -11.70
N ASP A 93 -52.06 -16.15 -12.54
CA ASP A 93 -50.62 -15.87 -12.55
C ASP A 93 -50.32 -14.51 -11.91
N GLN A 94 -49.22 -14.46 -11.17
CA GLN A 94 -48.56 -13.23 -10.75
C GLN A 94 -47.19 -13.15 -11.43
N PHE A 95 -46.96 -12.04 -12.13
CA PHE A 95 -45.72 -11.75 -12.84
C PHE A 95 -44.95 -10.66 -12.12
N PHE A 96 -43.65 -10.85 -11.97
CA PHE A 96 -42.74 -9.81 -11.52
C PHE A 96 -41.31 -10.08 -11.98
N ASP A 97 -40.52 -9.01 -12.08
CA ASP A 97 -39.10 -9.12 -12.33
C ASP A 97 -38.34 -9.05 -11.00
N LEU A 98 -37.47 -10.03 -10.78
CA LEU A 98 -36.54 -10.07 -9.66
C LEU A 98 -35.14 -9.62 -10.12
N THR A 99 -34.56 -8.64 -9.43
CA THR A 99 -33.16 -8.25 -9.65
C THR A 99 -32.32 -8.65 -8.45
N ILE A 100 -31.23 -9.39 -8.71
CA ILE A 100 -30.25 -9.77 -7.69
C ILE A 100 -29.05 -8.83 -7.80
N SER A 101 -28.85 -7.98 -6.81
CA SER A 101 -27.68 -7.09 -6.78
C SER A 101 -26.40 -7.90 -6.58
N LYS A 102 -25.30 -7.41 -7.17
CA LYS A 102 -23.95 -7.90 -6.84
C LYS A 102 -23.66 -7.70 -5.35
N ALA A 103 -22.85 -8.59 -4.78
CA ALA A 103 -22.20 -8.32 -3.50
C ALA A 103 -21.12 -7.23 -3.69
N VAL A 104 -20.80 -6.50 -2.63
CA VAL A 104 -19.73 -5.48 -2.66
C VAL A 104 -18.48 -6.07 -2.04
N LEU A 105 -17.37 -6.05 -2.79
CA LEU A 105 -16.05 -6.40 -2.31
C LEU A 105 -15.19 -5.13 -2.19
N THR A 106 -14.74 -4.84 -0.98
CA THR A 106 -13.77 -3.78 -0.73
C THR A 106 -12.37 -4.33 -0.95
N VAL A 107 -11.60 -3.66 -1.80
CA VAL A 107 -10.22 -3.99 -2.15
C VAL A 107 -9.32 -2.87 -1.65
N THR A 108 -8.42 -3.19 -0.74
CA THR A 108 -7.50 -2.21 -0.16
C THR A 108 -6.09 -2.52 -0.62
N ALA A 109 -5.43 -1.59 -1.30
CA ALA A 109 -4.00 -1.69 -1.54
C ALA A 109 -3.26 -1.58 -0.19
N GLU A 110 -2.34 -2.51 0.05
CA GLU A 110 -1.57 -2.51 1.30
C GLU A 110 -0.47 -1.46 1.28
N ASP A 111 -0.28 -0.77 2.41
CA ASP A 111 0.83 0.14 2.60
C ASP A 111 2.17 -0.59 2.45
N LYS A 112 3.14 0.08 1.83
CA LYS A 112 4.51 -0.42 1.65
C LYS A 112 5.52 0.68 1.95
N ALA A 113 6.78 0.29 2.09
CA ALA A 113 7.88 1.22 2.26
C ALA A 113 9.10 0.79 1.43
N ARG A 114 9.93 1.77 1.07
CA ARG A 114 11.27 1.55 0.48
C ARG A 114 12.21 2.69 0.84
N ILE A 115 13.49 2.52 0.55
CA ILE A 115 14.50 3.58 0.64
C ILE A 115 14.62 4.27 -0.73
N TYR A 116 14.97 5.56 -0.73
CA TYR A 116 15.28 6.31 -1.94
C TYR A 116 16.35 5.59 -2.78
N GLY A 117 16.12 5.45 -4.09
CA GLY A 117 16.97 4.66 -4.98
C GLY A 117 16.67 3.16 -5.06
N ASP A 118 15.94 2.60 -4.10
CA ASP A 118 15.53 1.19 -4.19
C ASP A 118 14.39 1.00 -5.20
N ALA A 119 14.33 -0.19 -5.79
CA ALA A 119 13.17 -0.63 -6.56
C ALA A 119 11.90 -0.69 -5.67
N ASN A 120 10.74 -0.54 -6.30
CA ASN A 120 9.48 -0.71 -5.59
C ASN A 120 9.34 -2.17 -5.10
N PRO A 121 8.78 -2.39 -3.89
CA PRO A 121 8.38 -3.71 -3.46
C PRO A 121 7.19 -4.20 -4.31
N ALA A 122 6.87 -5.49 -4.21
CA ALA A 122 5.61 -6.00 -4.75
C ALA A 122 4.42 -5.34 -4.04
N PHE A 123 3.54 -4.72 -4.82
CA PHE A 123 2.28 -4.18 -4.32
C PHE A 123 1.23 -5.28 -4.26
N THR A 124 0.49 -5.29 -3.15
CA THR A 124 -0.49 -6.34 -2.81
C THR A 124 -1.80 -5.69 -2.39
N VAL A 125 -2.88 -6.46 -2.43
CA VAL A 125 -4.22 -6.03 -2.01
C VAL A 125 -4.78 -6.96 -0.93
N ALA A 126 -5.57 -6.39 -0.04
CA ALA A 126 -6.42 -7.12 0.91
C ALA A 126 -7.89 -6.98 0.49
N TYR A 127 -8.68 -8.01 0.80
CA TYR A 127 -10.10 -8.07 0.46
C TYR A 127 -10.97 -8.14 1.71
N ALA A 128 -12.11 -7.45 1.67
CA ALA A 128 -13.16 -7.57 2.67
C ALA A 128 -14.54 -7.58 1.98
N GLY A 129 -15.42 -8.48 2.39
CA GLY A 129 -16.78 -8.57 1.84
C GLY A 129 -17.06 -9.80 0.97
N PHE A 130 -16.14 -10.77 0.88
CA PHE A 130 -16.49 -12.08 0.34
C PHE A 130 -17.60 -12.71 1.20
N VAL A 131 -18.57 -13.31 0.53
CA VAL A 131 -19.72 -13.98 1.16
C VAL A 131 -19.53 -15.49 1.12
N ASN A 132 -20.23 -16.20 2.02
CA ASN A 132 -20.29 -17.67 2.03
C ASN A 132 -18.92 -18.41 2.04
N GLY A 133 -17.88 -17.81 2.63
CA GLY A 133 -16.55 -18.41 2.69
C GLY A 133 -15.78 -18.40 1.36
N GLU A 134 -16.25 -17.63 0.38
CA GLU A 134 -15.58 -17.43 -0.89
C GLU A 134 -14.24 -16.70 -0.71
N THR A 135 -13.37 -16.83 -1.71
CA THR A 135 -12.03 -16.21 -1.72
C THR A 135 -11.77 -15.61 -3.10
N ALA A 136 -10.62 -14.93 -3.27
CA ALA A 136 -10.24 -14.34 -4.56
C ALA A 136 -10.20 -15.33 -5.74
N SER A 137 -10.22 -16.63 -5.49
CA SER A 137 -10.32 -17.67 -6.53
C SER A 137 -11.64 -17.65 -7.32
N VAL A 138 -12.71 -17.04 -6.80
CA VAL A 138 -13.99 -16.94 -7.50
C VAL A 138 -14.05 -15.76 -8.48
N LEU A 139 -13.11 -14.83 -8.40
CA LEU A 139 -13.11 -13.62 -9.22
C LEU A 139 -12.67 -13.93 -10.66
N THR A 140 -13.42 -13.45 -11.65
CA THR A 140 -13.03 -13.56 -13.06
C THR A 140 -11.67 -12.90 -13.35
N THR A 141 -11.47 -11.68 -12.83
CA THR A 141 -10.19 -10.97 -12.86
C THR A 141 -9.90 -10.42 -11.47
N ALA A 142 -8.79 -10.85 -10.88
CA ALA A 142 -8.34 -10.33 -9.59
C ALA A 142 -7.88 -8.87 -9.71
N PRO A 143 -8.28 -7.98 -8.78
CA PRO A 143 -7.67 -6.66 -8.64
C PRO A 143 -6.16 -6.69 -8.52
N THR A 144 -5.52 -5.62 -8.99
CA THR A 144 -4.08 -5.38 -8.86
C THR A 144 -3.84 -4.06 -8.13
N ALA A 145 -2.65 -3.92 -7.54
CA ALA A 145 -2.19 -2.67 -6.94
C ALA A 145 -0.95 -2.16 -7.67
N SER A 146 -0.84 -0.84 -7.86
CA SER A 146 0.29 -0.22 -8.52
C SER A 146 0.58 1.18 -7.99
N SER A 147 1.80 1.67 -8.19
CA SER A 147 2.18 3.05 -7.90
C SER A 147 2.98 3.61 -9.07
N THR A 148 2.87 4.91 -9.30
CA THR A 148 3.68 5.63 -10.31
C THR A 148 5.10 5.91 -9.83
N ALA A 149 5.39 5.65 -8.55
CA ALA A 149 6.73 5.83 -7.99
C ALA A 149 7.77 4.99 -8.75
N VAL A 150 8.96 5.56 -8.92
CA VAL A 150 10.14 4.92 -9.52
C VAL A 150 11.34 5.17 -8.59
N PRO A 151 12.49 4.50 -8.77
CA PRO A 151 13.64 4.64 -7.86
C PRO A 151 14.06 6.09 -7.58
N THR A 152 13.91 6.99 -8.56
CA THR A 152 14.24 8.43 -8.47
C THR A 152 13.14 9.30 -7.85
N THR A 153 11.96 8.77 -7.53
CA THR A 153 10.90 9.52 -6.84
C THR A 153 11.40 9.97 -5.47
N PRO A 154 11.32 11.28 -5.14
CA PRO A 154 11.82 11.82 -3.88
C PRO A 154 11.21 11.18 -2.63
N VAL A 155 11.90 11.36 -1.52
CA VAL A 155 11.45 10.97 -0.18
C VAL A 155 10.10 11.60 0.16
N GLY A 156 9.22 10.83 0.79
CA GLY A 156 7.86 11.23 1.07
C GLY A 156 6.89 10.07 0.93
N THR A 157 5.62 10.39 0.66
CA THR A 157 4.54 9.41 0.49
C THR A 157 3.91 9.52 -0.89
N VAL A 158 3.68 8.38 -1.54
CA VAL A 158 3.05 8.28 -2.86
C VAL A 158 1.91 7.26 -2.78
N PRO A 159 0.75 7.47 -3.42
CA PRO A 159 -0.33 6.50 -3.38
C PRO A 159 0.05 5.16 -4.06
N ILE A 160 -0.51 4.09 -3.53
CA ILE A 160 -0.61 2.77 -4.16
C ILE A 160 -2.08 2.56 -4.48
N THR A 161 -2.43 2.55 -5.76
CA THR A 161 -3.81 2.49 -6.24
C THR A 161 -4.19 1.05 -6.58
N ALA A 162 -5.29 0.57 -6.00
CA ALA A 162 -5.91 -0.70 -6.35
C ALA A 162 -6.92 -0.53 -7.49
N SER A 163 -6.94 -1.43 -8.47
CA SER A 163 -7.89 -1.37 -9.59
C SER A 163 -8.00 -2.69 -10.37
N GLY A 164 -8.90 -2.72 -11.36
CA GLY A 164 -8.91 -3.75 -12.42
C GLY A 164 -9.66 -5.04 -12.10
N GLY A 165 -10.31 -5.13 -10.94
CA GLY A 165 -11.20 -6.24 -10.61
C GLY A 165 -12.42 -6.31 -11.53
N VAL A 166 -12.72 -7.52 -11.99
CA VAL A 166 -13.91 -7.83 -12.79
C VAL A 166 -14.52 -9.12 -12.27
N ASP A 167 -15.82 -9.10 -12.03
CA ASP A 167 -16.57 -10.27 -11.61
C ASP A 167 -18.06 -10.12 -11.95
N GLU A 168 -18.74 -11.24 -12.18
CA GLU A 168 -20.18 -11.25 -12.46
C GLU A 168 -21.01 -11.01 -11.19
N ASN A 169 -20.59 -11.54 -10.05
CA ASN A 169 -21.34 -11.53 -8.80
C ASN A 169 -20.87 -10.48 -7.79
N TYR A 170 -19.66 -9.95 -7.99
CA TYR A 170 -19.10 -8.88 -7.17
C TYR A 170 -18.97 -7.55 -7.92
N SER A 171 -19.28 -6.49 -7.19
CA SER A 171 -18.89 -5.12 -7.50
C SER A 171 -17.74 -4.72 -6.58
N PHE A 172 -16.85 -3.85 -7.07
CA PHE A 172 -15.61 -3.53 -6.34
C PHE A 172 -15.60 -2.08 -5.88
N THR A 173 -15.21 -1.88 -4.63
CA THR A 173 -14.84 -0.57 -4.08
C THR A 173 -13.35 -0.60 -3.77
N TYR A 174 -12.61 0.39 -4.26
CA TYR A 174 -11.15 0.45 -4.07
C TYR A 174 -10.78 1.45 -3.00
N VAL A 175 -9.80 1.07 -2.18
CA VAL A 175 -9.16 1.93 -1.19
C VAL A 175 -7.65 1.93 -1.48
N ASP A 176 -7.11 3.12 -1.67
CA ASP A 176 -5.68 3.30 -1.93
C ASP A 176 -4.86 3.05 -0.65
N GLY A 177 -3.69 2.46 -0.85
CA GLY A 177 -2.63 2.38 0.16
C GLY A 177 -1.58 3.46 -0.07
N THR A 178 -0.53 3.44 0.75
CA THR A 178 0.55 4.42 0.72
C THR A 178 1.91 3.73 0.60
N LEU A 179 2.72 4.18 -0.35
CA LEU A 179 4.15 3.89 -0.41
C LEU A 179 4.92 4.98 0.31
N THR A 180 5.59 4.62 1.40
CA THR A 180 6.50 5.52 2.14
C THR A 180 7.93 5.35 1.64
N ILE A 181 8.54 6.43 1.16
CA ILE A 181 9.92 6.46 0.68
C ILE A 181 10.76 7.16 1.74
N SER A 182 11.71 6.43 2.32
CA SER A 182 12.65 6.95 3.34
C SER A 182 13.97 7.38 2.73
N LYS A 183 14.72 8.25 3.42
CA LYS A 183 16.02 8.74 2.96
C LYS A 183 17.03 7.60 2.80
N ALA A 184 17.82 7.66 1.73
CA ALA A 184 19.04 6.86 1.63
C ALA A 184 20.11 7.37 2.61
N VAL A 185 21.04 6.50 3.01
CA VAL A 185 22.15 6.89 3.89
C VAL A 185 23.38 7.17 3.05
N LEU A 186 23.91 8.39 3.16
CA LEU A 186 25.19 8.78 2.59
C LEU A 186 26.25 8.82 3.70
N THR A 187 27.30 8.02 3.55
CA THR A 187 28.45 8.03 4.45
C THR A 187 29.46 9.06 3.93
N VAL A 188 29.86 9.97 4.81
CA VAL A 188 30.79 11.08 4.53
C VAL A 188 32.03 10.88 5.40
N THR A 189 33.16 10.63 4.76
CA THR A 189 34.43 10.40 5.45
C THR A 189 35.34 11.61 5.24
N ALA A 190 35.76 12.26 6.32
CA ALA A 190 36.83 13.25 6.21
C ALA A 190 38.14 12.56 5.83
N GLU A 191 38.82 13.05 4.80
CA GLU A 191 40.07 12.44 4.34
C GLU A 191 41.23 12.80 5.26
N ASP A 192 42.10 11.82 5.50
CA ASP A 192 43.35 12.02 6.22
C ASP A 192 44.24 13.03 5.49
N LYS A 193 44.91 13.90 6.25
CA LYS A 193 45.86 14.89 5.74
C LYS A 193 47.11 14.93 6.61
N ALA A 194 48.15 15.61 6.13
CA ALA A 194 49.35 15.85 6.90
C ALA A 194 49.87 17.28 6.69
N ARG A 195 50.62 17.78 7.68
CA ARG A 195 51.41 19.02 7.58
C ARG A 195 52.64 18.97 8.47
N ILE A 196 53.54 19.91 8.30
CA ILE A 196 54.67 20.12 9.22
C ILE A 196 54.24 21.11 10.31
N TYR A 197 54.82 20.96 11.51
CA TYR A 197 54.62 21.91 12.60
C TYR A 197 55.01 23.33 12.16
N GLY A 198 54.17 24.33 12.49
CA GLY A 198 54.33 25.70 12.01
C GLY A 198 53.63 26.01 10.68
N ASP A 199 53.39 24.99 9.83
CA ASP A 199 52.66 25.20 8.57
C ASP A 199 51.17 25.43 8.80
N ALA A 200 50.53 26.14 7.87
CA ALA A 200 49.08 26.24 7.80
C ALA A 200 48.44 24.86 7.56
N ASN A 201 47.16 24.72 7.96
CA ASN A 201 46.42 23.50 7.65
C ASN A 201 46.20 23.36 6.13
N PRO A 202 46.29 22.13 5.59
CA PRO A 202 45.86 21.87 4.23
C PRO A 202 44.35 22.05 4.10
N VAL A 203 43.85 22.11 2.86
CA VAL A 203 42.42 22.04 2.60
C VAL A 203 41.91 20.65 3.01
N PHE A 204 40.95 20.62 3.92
CA PHE A 204 40.28 19.39 4.32
C PHE A 204 39.19 19.05 3.30
N THR A 205 39.13 17.78 2.93
CA THR A 205 38.23 17.23 1.91
C THR A 205 37.45 16.06 2.49
N VAL A 206 36.35 15.70 1.84
CA VAL A 206 35.52 14.55 2.21
C VAL A 206 35.36 13.61 1.03
N ALA A 207 35.26 12.32 1.33
CA ALA A 207 34.85 11.27 0.41
C ALA A 207 33.43 10.81 0.74
N TYR A 208 32.66 10.44 -0.28
CA TYR A 208 31.28 10.00 -0.16
C TYR A 208 31.11 8.54 -0.57
N ALA A 209 30.25 7.82 0.13
CA ALA A 209 29.80 6.48 -0.24
C ALA A 209 28.30 6.34 0.03
N GLY A 210 27.57 5.70 -0.90
CA GLY A 210 26.12 5.46 -0.75
C GLY A 210 25.20 6.33 -1.61
N PHE A 211 25.74 7.09 -2.58
CA PHE A 211 24.89 7.68 -3.61
C PHE A 211 24.17 6.57 -4.41
N VAL A 212 22.90 6.81 -4.70
CA VAL A 212 22.04 5.95 -5.53
C VAL A 212 21.75 6.62 -6.86
N ASN A 213 21.11 5.90 -7.80
CA ASN A 213 20.70 6.43 -9.11
C ASN A 213 21.82 7.05 -9.98
N GLY A 214 23.10 6.74 -9.71
CA GLY A 214 24.24 7.36 -10.40
C GLY A 214 24.49 8.82 -9.99
N GLU A 215 23.96 9.24 -8.85
CA GLU A 215 24.09 10.61 -8.34
C GLU A 215 25.49 10.90 -7.77
N THR A 216 25.78 12.19 -7.62
CA THR A 216 27.04 12.69 -7.05
C THR A 216 26.76 13.84 -6.09
N ALA A 217 27.79 14.39 -5.45
CA ALA A 217 27.67 15.52 -4.51
C ALA A 217 26.96 16.76 -5.08
N SER A 218 26.80 16.88 -6.40
CA SER A 218 26.04 17.96 -7.05
C SER A 218 24.56 17.99 -6.71
N VAL A 219 23.97 16.86 -6.25
CA VAL A 219 22.54 16.81 -5.90
C VAL A 219 22.26 17.31 -4.49
N LEU A 220 23.29 17.41 -3.65
CA LEU A 220 23.13 17.76 -2.24
C LEU A 220 22.70 19.22 -2.10
N THR A 221 21.64 19.46 -1.33
CA THR A 221 21.19 20.82 -1.00
C THR A 221 22.29 21.62 -0.28
N THR A 222 23.02 20.98 0.62
CA THR A 222 24.23 21.53 1.25
C THR A 222 25.27 20.43 1.38
N ALA A 223 26.43 20.64 0.76
CA ALA A 223 27.54 19.71 0.83
C ALA A 223 28.17 19.72 2.25
N PRO A 224 28.45 18.54 2.84
CA PRO A 224 29.29 18.43 4.02
C PRO A 224 30.64 19.14 3.88
N THR A 225 31.12 19.66 5.01
CA THR A 225 32.46 20.24 5.13
C THR A 225 33.30 19.46 6.13
N ALA A 226 34.62 19.45 5.94
CA ALA A 226 35.57 18.89 6.88
C ALA A 226 36.38 20.00 7.55
N SER A 227 36.65 19.84 8.85
CA SER A 227 37.43 20.81 9.63
C SER A 227 38.22 20.11 10.73
N SER A 228 39.25 20.79 11.24
CA SER A 228 40.01 20.36 12.41
C SER A 228 40.21 21.56 13.33
N THR A 229 40.29 21.30 14.64
CA THR A 229 40.62 22.32 15.65
C THR A 229 42.12 22.66 15.67
N ALA A 230 42.95 21.92 14.93
CA ALA A 230 44.36 22.20 14.83
C ALA A 230 44.62 23.60 14.25
N VAL A 231 45.61 24.29 14.79
CA VAL A 231 46.17 25.55 14.28
C VAL A 231 47.67 25.35 14.03
N ALA A 232 48.34 26.29 13.36
CA ALA A 232 49.76 26.14 12.98
C ALA A 232 50.68 25.68 14.13
N THR A 233 50.41 26.17 15.36
CA THR A 233 51.16 25.88 16.60
C THR A 233 50.68 24.64 17.37
N THR A 234 49.70 23.89 16.86
CA THR A 234 49.31 22.61 17.48
C THR A 234 50.49 21.65 17.47
N PRO A 235 50.83 20.99 18.60
CA PRO A 235 51.99 20.11 18.70
C PRO A 235 51.97 18.95 17.70
N VAL A 236 53.16 18.43 17.43
CA VAL A 236 53.39 17.21 16.63
C VAL A 236 52.58 16.05 17.20
N GLY A 237 51.94 15.28 16.31
CA GLY A 237 51.02 14.20 16.68
C GLY A 237 49.87 14.09 15.68
N THR A 238 48.76 13.51 16.12
CA THR A 238 47.55 13.33 15.32
C THR A 238 46.37 14.08 15.94
N VAL A 239 45.61 14.79 15.11
CA VAL A 239 44.39 15.52 15.51
C VAL A 239 43.25 15.09 14.59
N PRO A 240 42.01 14.90 15.08
CA PRO A 240 40.91 14.52 14.21
C PRO A 240 40.56 15.63 13.19
N ILE A 241 40.12 15.19 12.02
CA ILE A 241 39.41 15.98 11.02
C ILE A 241 37.96 15.50 11.04
N THR A 242 37.03 16.37 11.38
CA THR A 242 35.60 16.03 11.52
C THR A 242 34.81 16.56 10.34
N ALA A 243 34.02 15.69 9.70
CA ALA A 243 33.03 16.07 8.69
C ALA A 243 31.67 16.39 9.34
N SER A 244 30.96 17.39 8.83
CA SER A 244 29.61 17.76 9.29
C SER A 244 28.87 18.67 8.29
N GLY A 245 27.59 18.97 8.57
CA GLY A 245 26.85 20.07 7.93
C GLY A 245 26.14 19.73 6.63
N GLY A 246 26.13 18.47 6.20
CA GLY A 246 25.35 18.01 5.05
C GLY A 246 23.85 18.12 5.27
N VAL A 247 23.13 18.61 4.26
CA VAL A 247 21.68 18.69 4.21
C VAL A 247 21.21 18.24 2.84
N ASP A 248 20.19 17.39 2.81
CA ASP A 248 19.53 16.96 1.58
C ASP A 248 18.13 16.42 1.85
N GLU A 249 17.25 16.48 0.85
CA GLU A 249 15.89 15.94 0.93
C GLU A 249 15.88 14.40 0.88
N ASN A 250 16.73 13.81 0.05
CA ASN A 250 16.72 12.37 -0.24
C ASN A 250 17.78 11.58 0.53
N TYR A 251 18.81 12.27 1.05
CA TYR A 251 19.88 11.65 1.83
C TYR A 251 19.88 12.07 3.30
N SER A 252 20.13 11.08 4.16
CA SER A 252 20.57 11.25 5.54
C SER A 252 22.08 11.02 5.60
N PHE A 253 22.78 11.67 6.53
CA PHE A 253 24.24 11.66 6.55
C PHE A 253 24.78 10.94 7.78
N THR A 254 25.77 10.07 7.56
CA THR A 254 26.61 9.49 8.62
C THR A 254 28.04 9.97 8.41
N TYR A 255 28.68 10.49 9.47
CA TYR A 255 30.01 11.08 9.37
C TYR A 255 31.08 10.19 9.99
N VAL A 256 32.18 10.01 9.27
CA VAL A 256 33.38 9.31 9.74
C VAL A 256 34.54 10.31 9.80
N PRO A 257 35.21 10.46 10.95
CA PRO A 257 36.34 11.38 11.06
C PRO A 257 37.57 10.83 10.35
N GLY A 258 38.40 11.74 9.84
CA GLY A 258 39.76 11.48 9.38
C GLY A 258 40.78 11.99 10.40
N THR A 259 42.05 11.96 10.01
CA THR A 259 43.19 12.30 10.85
C THR A 259 44.12 13.30 10.16
N LEU A 260 44.44 14.40 10.85
CA LEU A 260 45.53 15.29 10.50
C LEU A 260 46.80 14.86 11.23
N THR A 261 47.82 14.45 10.49
CA THR A 261 49.14 14.12 11.03
C THR A 261 50.07 15.33 10.96
N ILE A 262 50.56 15.80 12.11
CA ILE A 262 51.49 16.93 12.23
C ILE A 262 52.89 16.38 12.48
N SER A 263 53.79 16.57 11.51
CA SER A 263 55.19 16.13 11.59
C SER A 263 56.10 17.21 12.14
N LYS A 264 57.28 16.81 12.65
CA LYS A 264 58.26 17.76 13.18
C LYS A 264 58.79 18.69 12.08
N ALA A 265 58.92 19.98 12.41
CA ALA A 265 59.73 20.91 11.62
C ALA A 265 61.22 20.57 11.79
N VAL A 266 62.01 20.82 10.75
CA VAL A 266 63.46 20.61 10.78
C VAL A 266 64.11 21.84 11.37
N LEU A 267 64.78 21.69 12.52
CA LEU A 267 65.63 22.72 13.11
C LEU A 267 67.10 22.36 12.87
N THR A 268 67.85 23.26 12.25
CA THR A 268 69.30 23.10 12.06
C THR A 268 70.03 23.83 13.17
N VAL A 269 70.94 23.13 13.85
CA VAL A 269 71.83 23.69 14.88
C VAL A 269 73.26 23.61 14.37
N THR A 270 73.90 24.75 14.19
CA THR A 270 75.26 24.85 13.67
C THR A 270 76.16 25.39 14.77
N ALA A 271 77.21 24.64 15.12
CA ALA A 271 78.27 25.15 15.98
C ALA A 271 79.02 26.26 15.25
N GLU A 272 79.20 27.41 15.90
CA GLU A 272 79.94 28.50 15.30
C GLU A 272 81.44 28.23 15.35
N ASP A 273 82.15 28.55 14.26
CA ASP A 273 83.61 28.49 14.23
C ASP A 273 84.19 29.46 15.25
N LYS A 274 85.05 28.95 16.13
CA LYS A 274 85.81 29.74 17.10
C LYS A 274 87.29 29.44 16.94
N ALA A 275 88.11 30.47 17.11
CA ALA A 275 89.56 30.37 17.11
C ALA A 275 90.12 30.84 18.46
N ARG A 276 91.28 30.32 18.84
CA ARG A 276 92.09 30.81 19.96
C ARG A 276 93.57 30.71 19.64
N ILE A 277 94.38 31.45 20.37
CA ILE A 277 95.83 31.32 20.33
C ILE A 277 96.26 30.10 21.18
N TYR A 278 97.39 29.48 20.83
CA TYR A 278 97.93 28.33 21.55
C TYR A 278 98.30 28.73 23.00
N GLY A 279 97.77 27.97 23.97
CA GLY A 279 97.97 28.22 25.40
C GLY A 279 96.86 29.04 26.06
N ASP A 280 96.05 29.77 25.28
CA ASP A 280 94.91 30.52 25.83
C ASP A 280 93.76 29.61 26.25
N ALA A 281 92.92 30.12 27.16
CA ALA A 281 91.65 29.51 27.51
C ALA A 281 90.73 29.40 26.28
N ASN A 282 89.83 28.41 26.29
CA ASN A 282 88.83 28.29 25.23
C ASN A 282 87.86 29.47 25.25
N PRO A 283 87.48 30.01 24.08
CA PRO A 283 86.41 30.98 24.00
C PRO A 283 85.07 30.33 24.38
N ALA A 284 84.07 31.16 24.67
CA ALA A 284 82.71 30.67 24.83
C ALA A 284 82.21 30.06 23.51
N PHE A 285 81.75 28.81 23.57
CA PHE A 285 81.13 28.16 22.42
C PHE A 285 79.68 28.58 22.29
N THR A 286 79.29 28.92 21.07
CA THR A 286 77.95 29.37 20.71
C THR A 286 77.45 28.54 19.54
N VAL A 287 76.13 28.44 19.43
CA VAL A 287 75.45 27.76 18.34
C VAL A 287 74.47 28.73 17.68
N ALA A 288 74.37 28.63 16.36
CA ALA A 288 73.32 29.29 15.59
C ALA A 288 72.19 28.29 15.31
N TYR A 289 70.95 28.76 15.40
CA TYR A 289 69.75 27.99 15.05
C TYR A 289 69.19 28.55 13.74
N ALA A 290 68.70 27.68 12.86
CA ALA A 290 67.98 28.05 11.64
C ALA A 290 66.83 27.07 11.38
N GLY A 291 65.75 27.54 10.73
CA GLY A 291 64.57 26.72 10.42
C GLY A 291 63.42 26.85 11.42
N PHE A 292 63.25 28.03 12.03
CA PHE A 292 62.06 28.44 12.78
C PHE A 292 60.98 29.04 11.88
#